data_AF-A0A821KN11-F1
#
_entry.id   AF-A0A821KN11-F1
#
_cell.length_a   1.000
_cell.length_b   1.000
_cell.length_c   1.000
_cell.angle_alpha   90.00
_cell.angle_beta   90.00
_cell.angle_gamma   90.00
#
_symmetry.space_group_name_H-M   'P 1'
#
loop_
_entity.id
_entity.type
_entity.pdbx_description
1 polymer ?
#
loop_
_entity_poly.entity_id
_entity_poly.type
_entity_poly.pdbx_seq_one_letter_code
_entity_poly.pdbx_strand_id
1 'polypeptide(L)'
;MKHHQLSHEQAEEIIFNSVKIAQNVIDEERAQCSVAGSIGPYGAMLCDGSEFNGWYTDSMTIEKFKDWHRPRLAILARAEPTFIAFETIPSKKEAEALAELLREFPNVKAWLSFNCQ
;
A
#
# COMPACT_ATOMS: atom_id res chain seq x y z
N MET A 1 -12.02 0.30 -9.58
CA MET A 1 -11.65 1.47 -10.43
C MET A 1 -12.80 1.85 -11.38
N LYS A 2 -13.96 2.27 -10.86
CA LYS A 2 -15.10 2.73 -11.71
C LYS A 2 -15.48 4.20 -11.49
N HIS A 3 -14.86 4.89 -10.54
CA HIS A 3 -15.32 6.21 -10.08
C HIS A 3 -14.70 7.40 -10.81
N HIS A 4 -13.60 7.20 -11.58
CA HIS A 4 -12.88 8.31 -12.25
C HIS A 4 -12.57 8.06 -13.74
N GLN A 5 -13.21 7.06 -14.37
CA GLN A 5 -13.01 6.72 -15.80
C GLN A 5 -11.53 6.43 -16.19
N LEU A 6 -10.68 6.11 -15.23
CA LEU A 6 -9.29 5.70 -15.48
C LEU A 6 -9.23 4.25 -15.94
N SER A 7 -8.38 3.98 -16.93
CA SER A 7 -7.97 2.62 -17.26
C SER A 7 -7.13 2.03 -16.12
N HIS A 8 -6.93 0.71 -16.15
CA HIS A 8 -6.05 0.04 -15.19
C HIS A 8 -4.62 0.62 -15.27
N GLU A 9 -4.08 0.70 -16.47
CA GLU A 9 -2.74 1.25 -16.75
C GLU A 9 -2.58 2.69 -16.26
N GLN A 10 -3.57 3.54 -16.47
CA GLN A 10 -3.55 4.92 -15.98
C GLN A 10 -3.53 4.98 -14.44
N ALA A 11 -4.27 4.09 -13.77
CA ALA A 11 -4.25 4.03 -12.31
C ALA A 11 -2.89 3.52 -11.78
N GLU A 12 -2.27 2.54 -12.45
CA GLU A 12 -0.93 2.07 -12.10
C GLU A 12 0.13 3.18 -12.29
N GLU A 13 0.02 3.92 -13.39
CA GLU A 13 0.92 5.03 -13.70
C GLU A 13 0.84 6.13 -12.63
N ILE A 14 -0.36 6.48 -12.16
CA ILE A 14 -0.54 7.47 -11.09
C ILE A 14 0.12 6.99 -9.78
N ILE A 15 -0.05 5.71 -9.42
CA ILE A 15 0.57 5.14 -8.21
C ILE A 15 2.10 5.17 -8.35
N PHE A 16 2.64 4.76 -9.49
CA PHE A 16 4.07 4.79 -9.76
C PHE A 16 4.62 6.22 -9.69
N ASN A 17 3.95 7.17 -10.35
CA ASN A 17 4.36 8.56 -10.39
C ASN A 17 4.29 9.25 -9.02
N SER A 18 3.42 8.79 -8.10
CA SER A 18 3.39 9.33 -6.73
C SER A 18 4.75 9.23 -6.01
N VAL A 19 5.47 8.12 -6.22
CA VAL A 19 6.81 7.91 -5.66
C VAL A 19 7.84 8.74 -6.42
N LYS A 20 7.75 8.79 -7.75
CA LYS A 20 8.69 9.55 -8.60
C LYS A 20 8.63 11.04 -8.33
N ILE A 21 7.44 11.60 -8.13
CA ILE A 21 7.27 13.00 -7.75
C ILE A 21 7.99 13.28 -6.42
N ALA A 22 7.80 12.42 -5.41
CA ALA A 22 8.49 12.58 -4.13
C ALA A 22 10.02 12.48 -4.28
N GLN A 23 10.53 11.52 -5.05
CA GLN A 23 11.96 11.37 -5.32
C GLN A 23 12.54 12.59 -6.05
N ASN A 24 11.86 13.11 -7.07
CA ASN A 24 12.30 14.28 -7.82
C ASN A 24 12.43 15.52 -6.92
N VAL A 25 11.48 15.74 -6.01
CA VAL A 25 11.57 16.86 -5.05
C VAL A 25 12.79 16.71 -4.13
N ILE A 26 13.12 15.49 -3.70
CA ILE A 26 14.32 15.24 -2.89
C ILE A 26 15.59 15.57 -3.67
N ASP A 27 15.66 15.16 -4.93
CA ASP A 27 16.82 15.39 -5.79
C ASP A 27 16.99 16.88 -6.13
N GLU A 28 15.89 17.58 -6.44
CA GLU A 28 15.87 19.01 -6.77
C GLU A 28 16.27 19.88 -5.57
N GLU A 29 15.69 19.61 -4.40
CA GLU A 29 15.96 20.36 -3.16
C GLU A 29 17.23 19.88 -2.44
N ARG A 30 17.87 18.82 -2.94
CA ARG A 30 18.99 18.12 -2.29
C ARG A 30 18.68 17.78 -0.83
N ALA A 31 17.43 17.40 -0.56
CA ALA A 31 16.94 17.13 0.77
C ALA A 31 17.52 15.81 1.30
N GLN A 32 17.78 15.73 2.60
CA GLN A 32 18.18 14.48 3.26
C GLN A 32 16.97 13.80 3.90
N CYS A 33 16.07 13.28 3.07
CA CYS A 33 14.89 12.54 3.52
C CYS A 33 14.69 11.24 2.73
N SER A 34 13.75 10.42 3.19
CA SER A 34 13.42 9.13 2.60
C SER A 34 11.99 9.15 2.05
N VAL A 35 11.73 8.35 1.02
CA VAL A 35 10.38 8.19 0.44
C VAL A 35 9.81 6.86 0.89
N ALA A 36 8.57 6.89 1.39
CA ALA A 36 7.82 5.68 1.71
C ALA A 36 6.60 5.55 0.78
N GLY A 37 6.48 4.40 0.10
CA GLY A 37 5.31 4.08 -0.72
C GLY A 37 4.16 3.61 0.16
N SER A 38 3.05 4.35 0.16
CA SER A 38 1.88 4.07 0.99
C SER A 38 1.04 2.89 0.48
N ILE A 39 0.70 1.98 1.39
CA ILE A 39 -0.29 0.92 1.19
C ILE A 39 -1.24 0.93 2.40
N GLY A 40 -2.41 1.52 2.22
CA GLY A 40 -3.52 1.48 3.18
C GLY A 40 -4.31 0.15 3.17
N PRO A 41 -5.19 -0.07 4.16
CA PRO A 41 -5.93 -1.29 4.34
C PRO A 41 -6.99 -1.50 3.25
N TYR A 42 -7.47 -2.74 3.13
CA TYR A 42 -8.61 -3.09 2.29
C TYR A 42 -9.86 -2.26 2.63
N GLY A 43 -10.09 -2.00 3.93
CA GLY A 43 -11.24 -1.21 4.40
C GLY A 43 -11.35 0.18 3.76
N ALA A 44 -10.22 0.84 3.50
CA ALA A 44 -10.22 2.17 2.88
C ALA A 44 -10.81 2.16 1.46
N MET A 45 -10.74 1.03 0.76
CA MET A 45 -11.35 0.87 -0.57
C MET A 45 -12.87 0.65 -0.51
N LEU A 46 -13.41 0.20 0.62
CA LEU A 46 -14.84 -0.01 0.80
C LEU A 46 -15.59 1.31 1.00
N CYS A 47 -14.89 2.40 1.36
CA CYS A 47 -15.44 3.71 1.60
C CYS A 47 -16.59 3.72 2.64
N ASP A 48 -16.52 2.83 3.64
CA ASP A 48 -17.52 2.63 4.69
C ASP A 48 -16.99 2.92 6.11
N GLY A 49 -15.75 3.42 6.22
CA GLY A 49 -15.09 3.69 7.51
C GLY A 49 -14.50 2.44 8.15
N SER A 50 -14.55 1.27 7.50
CA SER A 50 -14.03 0.03 8.06
C SER A 50 -12.51 -0.02 8.18
N GLU A 51 -11.79 0.94 7.60
CA GLU A 51 -10.37 1.20 7.90
C GLU A 51 -10.12 1.51 9.38
N PHE A 52 -11.15 1.89 10.15
CA PHE A 52 -11.04 2.19 11.56
C PHE A 52 -11.49 1.05 12.50
N ASN A 53 -12.19 0.05 11.98
CA ASN A 53 -12.84 -0.99 12.79
C ASN A 53 -12.62 -2.43 12.30
N GLY A 54 -12.14 -2.62 11.07
CA GLY A 54 -11.79 -3.93 10.52
C GLY A 54 -12.97 -4.87 10.22
N TRP A 55 -14.21 -4.37 10.08
CA TRP A 55 -15.42 -5.22 9.88
C TRP A 55 -15.36 -6.18 8.68
N TYR A 56 -14.53 -5.91 7.67
CA TYR A 56 -14.31 -6.79 6.52
C TYR A 56 -13.43 -8.02 6.83
N THR A 57 -12.79 -8.08 8.01
CA THR A 57 -11.75 -9.07 8.31
C THR A 57 -12.27 -10.52 8.23
N ASP A 58 -13.50 -10.77 8.65
CA ASP A 58 -14.04 -12.13 8.74
C ASP A 58 -14.47 -12.70 7.39
N SER A 59 -14.80 -11.85 6.41
CA SER A 59 -15.15 -12.26 5.04
C SER A 59 -13.93 -12.49 4.14
N MET A 60 -12.74 -12.14 4.62
CA MET A 60 -11.48 -12.21 3.88
C MET A 60 -10.57 -13.32 4.44
N THR A 61 -9.93 -14.03 3.51
CA THR A 61 -8.84 -14.97 3.82
C THR A 61 -7.49 -14.26 3.66
N ILE A 62 -6.44 -14.82 4.24
CA ILE A 62 -5.06 -14.33 4.04
C ILE A 62 -4.73 -14.22 2.55
N GLU A 63 -5.02 -15.26 1.75
CA GLU A 63 -4.70 -15.24 0.32
C GLU A 63 -5.49 -14.17 -0.44
N LYS A 64 -6.77 -13.94 -0.09
CA LYS A 64 -7.56 -12.85 -0.69
C LYS A 64 -6.97 -11.47 -0.39
N PHE A 65 -6.43 -11.27 0.82
CA PHE A 65 -5.72 -10.03 1.14
C PHE A 65 -4.43 -9.90 0.33
N LYS A 66 -3.64 -10.98 0.24
CA LYS A 66 -2.42 -10.99 -0.57
C LYS A 66 -2.72 -10.66 -2.04
N ASP A 67 -3.71 -11.32 -2.64
CA ASP A 67 -4.15 -11.08 -4.02
C ASP A 67 -4.57 -9.63 -4.25
N TRP A 68 -5.24 -9.02 -3.27
CA TRP A 68 -5.67 -7.64 -3.37
C TRP A 68 -4.51 -6.64 -3.26
N HIS A 69 -3.56 -6.87 -2.35
CA HIS A 69 -2.42 -5.96 -2.10
C HIS A 69 -1.28 -6.12 -3.12
N ARG A 70 -1.07 -7.33 -3.65
CA ARG A 70 0.07 -7.67 -4.51
C ARG A 70 0.27 -6.74 -5.71
N PRO A 71 -0.76 -6.34 -6.48
CA PRO A 71 -0.57 -5.42 -7.60
C PRO A 71 -0.02 -4.07 -7.15
N ARG A 72 -0.55 -3.50 -6.06
CA ARG A 72 -0.10 -2.21 -5.54
C ARG A 72 1.34 -2.28 -5.02
N LEU A 73 1.66 -3.35 -4.28
CA LEU A 73 3.03 -3.57 -3.81
C LEU A 73 4.00 -3.74 -4.98
N ALA A 74 3.63 -4.45 -6.04
CA ALA A 74 4.48 -4.61 -7.23
C ALA A 74 4.74 -3.27 -7.95
N ILE A 75 3.71 -2.43 -8.10
CA ILE A 75 3.85 -1.10 -8.72
C ILE A 75 4.77 -0.20 -7.89
N LEU A 76 4.57 -0.15 -6.56
CA LEU A 76 5.40 0.66 -5.67
C LEU A 76 6.83 0.10 -5.59
N ALA A 77 7.02 -1.22 -5.51
CA ALA A 77 8.34 -1.83 -5.53
C ALA A 77 9.11 -1.47 -6.82
N ARG A 78 8.44 -1.45 -7.98
CA ARG A 78 9.03 -0.99 -9.25
C ARG A 78 9.39 0.49 -9.23
N ALA A 79 8.70 1.31 -8.45
CA ALA A 79 9.02 2.73 -8.28
C ALA A 79 10.22 2.96 -7.33
N GLU A 80 10.66 1.91 -6.62
CA GLU A 80 11.84 1.88 -5.75
C GLU A 80 11.84 2.97 -4.64
N PRO A 81 10.77 3.10 -3.82
CA PRO A 81 10.84 3.93 -2.63
C PRO A 81 11.87 3.35 -1.64
N THR A 82 12.31 4.19 -0.69
CA THR A 82 13.22 3.74 0.38
C THR A 82 12.55 2.67 1.25
N PHE A 83 11.25 2.82 1.52
CA PHE A 83 10.44 1.89 2.30
C PHE A 83 9.03 1.75 1.73
N ILE A 84 8.32 0.70 2.11
CA ILE A 84 6.87 0.59 2.00
C ILE A 84 6.24 0.87 3.37
N ALA A 85 5.19 1.68 3.36
CA ALA A 85 4.39 2.00 4.52
C ALA A 85 3.09 1.20 4.46
N PHE A 86 3.04 0.02 5.09
CA PHE A 86 1.76 -0.62 5.39
C PHE A 86 1.12 0.16 6.54
N GLU A 87 0.09 0.95 6.25
CA GLU A 87 -0.41 1.95 7.19
C GLU A 87 -1.90 1.87 7.42
N THR A 88 -2.34 2.32 8.60
CA THR A 88 -3.75 2.35 9.01
C THR A 88 -4.39 0.96 8.97
N ILE A 89 -3.64 -0.09 9.32
CA ILE A 89 -4.16 -1.47 9.27
C ILE A 89 -5.00 -1.73 10.54
N PRO A 90 -6.32 -2.00 10.44
CA PRO A 90 -7.15 -2.28 11.62
C PRO A 90 -7.18 -3.77 12.00
N SER A 91 -6.62 -4.63 11.16
CA SER A 91 -6.84 -6.07 11.19
C SER A 91 -5.54 -6.85 11.34
N LYS A 92 -5.45 -7.67 12.39
CA LYS A 92 -4.33 -8.62 12.55
C LYS A 92 -4.22 -9.59 11.36
N LYS A 93 -5.35 -10.06 10.83
CA LYS A 93 -5.37 -11.02 9.70
C LYS A 93 -4.85 -10.38 8.42
N GLU A 94 -5.21 -9.11 8.17
CA GLU A 94 -4.63 -8.36 7.05
C GLU A 94 -3.14 -8.08 7.27
N ALA A 95 -2.73 -7.72 8.49
CA ALA A 95 -1.32 -7.51 8.82
C ALA A 95 -0.47 -8.76 8.60
N GLU A 96 -0.99 -9.95 8.97
CA GLU A 96 -0.37 -11.24 8.69
C GLU A 96 -0.22 -11.47 7.18
N ALA A 97 -1.28 -11.22 6.41
CA ALA A 97 -1.23 -11.31 4.95
C ALA A 97 -0.19 -10.38 4.32
N LEU A 98 -0.07 -9.14 4.80
CA LEU A 98 0.94 -8.18 4.33
C LEU A 98 2.36 -8.63 4.68
N ALA A 99 2.58 -9.16 5.89
CA ALA A 99 3.87 -9.70 6.30
C ALA A 99 4.27 -10.94 5.48
N GLU A 100 3.31 -11.80 5.15
CA GLU A 100 3.53 -12.93 4.23
C GLU A 100 3.84 -12.47 2.81
N LEU A 101 3.04 -11.52 2.29
CA LEU A 101 3.21 -10.97 0.94
C LEU A 101 4.57 -10.30 0.77
N LEU A 102 5.06 -9.57 1.77
CA LEU A 102 6.36 -8.89 1.71
C LEU A 102 7.52 -9.87 1.45
N ARG A 103 7.40 -11.14 1.87
CA ARG A 103 8.43 -12.16 1.59
C ARG A 103 8.57 -12.49 0.10
N GLU A 104 7.54 -12.23 -0.70
CA GLU A 104 7.60 -12.33 -2.17
C GLU A 104 8.47 -11.22 -2.79
N PHE A 105 8.84 -10.18 -2.02
CA PHE A 105 9.60 -9.00 -2.46
C PHE A 105 10.86 -8.78 -1.59
N PRO A 106 11.91 -9.63 -1.72
CA PRO A 106 13.01 -9.70 -0.76
C PRO A 106 13.88 -8.44 -0.63
N ASN A 107 13.84 -7.54 -1.62
CA ASN A 107 14.60 -6.28 -1.61
C ASN A 107 13.80 -5.10 -1.02
N VAL A 108 12.52 -5.31 -0.70
CA VAL A 108 11.64 -4.27 -0.19
C VAL A 108 11.68 -4.28 1.34
N LYS A 109 11.93 -3.11 1.92
CA LYS A 109 11.83 -2.88 3.37
C LYS A 109 10.50 -2.20 3.66
N ALA A 110 9.84 -2.59 4.74
CA ALA A 110 8.57 -2.00 5.12
C ALA A 110 8.45 -1.80 6.63
N TRP A 111 7.58 -0.87 7.03
CA TRP A 111 6.97 -0.88 8.35
C TRP A 111 5.50 -1.29 8.25
N LEU A 112 4.94 -1.67 9.39
CA LEU A 112 3.52 -1.93 9.55
C LEU A 112 3.00 -1.10 10.71
N SER A 113 1.99 -0.26 10.45
CA SER A 113 1.33 0.59 11.43
C SER A 113 -0.14 0.19 11.57
N PHE A 114 -0.59 0.05 12.82
CA PHE A 114 -1.96 -0.28 13.15
C PHE A 114 -2.77 0.98 13.46
N ASN A 115 -4.06 0.93 13.15
CA ASN A 115 -5.04 1.72 13.89
C ASN A 115 -5.47 0.88 15.12
N CYS A 116 -5.68 1.53 16.27
CA CYS A 116 -6.04 0.84 17.51
C CYS A 116 -7.45 1.24 17.95
N GLN A 117 -8.14 0.29 18.59
CA GLN A 117 -9.39 0.53 19.34
C GLN A 117 -9.09 0.68 20.83
#